data_AF-A0A1E7KBH8-F1
#
_entry.id   AF-A0A1E7KBH8-F1
#
_cell.length_a   1.000
_cell.length_b   1.000
_cell.length_c   1.000
_cell.angle_alpha   90.00
_cell.angle_beta   90.00
_cell.angle_gamma   90.00
#
_symmetry.space_group_name_H-M   'P 1'
#
loop_
_entity.id
_entity.type
_entity.pdbx_description
1 polymer ?
#
loop_
_entity_poly.entity_id
_entity_poly.type
_entity_poly.pdbx_seq_one_letter_code
_entity_poly.pdbx_strand_id
1 'polypeptide(L)'
;MWTGRASSRLQWGLAAVGVGCLALGIDLAVDMTWPGGVVPRIMSVVGCVAVGLLVLFGTLAFVHVEVKVENDTLEVRCGHAGVPRRRIHLRDVVHAEHAPRVTPRHWGGWGYRWRPEKGTAVVIRRGEGLVLRLGDGRLFTVTVDDAEAAVHHIRARLHALRAA
;
A
#
# COMPACT_ATOMS: atom_id res chain seq x y z
N MET A 1 -8.78 -15.65 -14.61
CA MET A 1 -8.37 -15.21 -13.26
C MET A 1 -7.08 -14.44 -13.41
N TRP A 2 -7.00 -13.21 -12.89
CA TRP A 2 -5.78 -12.40 -12.92
C TRP A 2 -5.44 -11.94 -11.50
N THR A 3 -4.16 -11.99 -11.15
CA THR A 3 -3.64 -11.55 -9.85
C THR A 3 -2.41 -10.68 -10.07
N GLY A 4 -2.48 -9.43 -9.64
CA GLY A 4 -1.34 -8.53 -9.60
C GLY A 4 -0.96 -8.24 -8.16
N ARG A 5 0.34 -8.18 -7.88
CA ARG A 5 0.87 -7.70 -6.60
C ARG A 5 1.52 -6.35 -6.83
N ALA A 6 1.60 -5.53 -5.81
CA ALA A 6 2.53 -4.42 -5.74
C ALA A 6 3.26 -4.48 -4.41
N SER A 7 4.59 -4.39 -4.47
CA SER A 7 5.45 -4.18 -3.31
C SER A 7 6.30 -2.93 -3.53
N SER A 8 6.64 -2.25 -2.44
CA SER A 8 7.48 -1.06 -2.51
C SER A 8 8.90 -1.38 -2.06
N ARG A 9 9.90 -1.16 -2.93
CA ARG A 9 11.32 -1.29 -2.56
C ARG A 9 11.72 -0.37 -1.41
N LEU A 10 11.03 0.77 -1.25
CA LEU A 10 11.25 1.71 -0.16
C LEU A 10 10.95 1.09 1.22
N GLN A 11 10.11 0.05 1.27
CA GLN A 11 9.78 -0.64 2.53
C GLN A 11 10.94 -1.44 3.08
N TRP A 12 11.80 -1.98 2.20
CA TRP A 12 13.04 -2.62 2.65
C TRP A 12 14.00 -1.60 3.27
N GLY A 13 14.06 -0.39 2.70
CA GLY A 13 14.83 0.72 3.28
C GLY A 13 14.30 1.16 4.64
N LEU A 14 12.98 1.34 4.76
CA LEU A 14 12.35 1.68 6.04
C LEU A 14 12.48 0.54 7.08
N ALA A 15 12.39 -0.72 6.66
CA ALA A 15 12.60 -1.87 7.53
C ALA A 15 14.04 -1.89 8.07
N ALA A 16 15.04 -1.63 7.22
CA ALA A 16 16.43 -1.50 7.63
C ALA A 16 16.64 -0.36 8.65
N VAL A 17 15.99 0.79 8.45
CA VAL A 17 16.01 1.90 9.42
C VAL A 17 15.38 1.48 10.76
N GLY A 18 14.23 0.81 10.73
CA GLY A 18 13.58 0.30 11.94
C GLY A 18 14.44 -0.69 12.72
N VAL A 19 15.10 -1.62 12.02
CA VAL A 19 16.09 -2.55 12.60
C VAL A 19 17.28 -1.79 13.19
N GLY A 20 17.80 -0.80 12.50
CA GLY A 20 18.90 0.05 12.99
C GLY A 20 18.54 0.79 14.28
N CYS A 21 17.35 1.39 14.35
CA CYS A 21 16.87 2.05 15.57
C CYS A 21 16.70 1.07 16.75
N LEU A 22 16.18 -0.14 16.51
CA LEU A 22 16.10 -1.17 17.54
C LEU A 22 17.49 -1.60 18.02
N ALA A 23 18.41 -1.86 17.09
CA ALA A 23 19.78 -2.26 17.41
C ALA A 23 20.49 -1.19 18.24
N LEU A 24 20.35 0.09 17.87
CA LEU A 24 20.85 1.22 18.65
C LEU A 24 20.22 1.29 20.05
N GLY A 25 18.89 1.08 20.16
CA GLY A 25 18.22 1.03 21.46
C GLY A 25 18.75 -0.09 22.36
N ILE A 26 19.06 -1.26 21.79
CA ILE A 26 19.65 -2.40 22.50
C ILE A 26 21.09 -2.09 22.92
N ASP A 27 21.91 -1.56 22.01
CA ASP A 27 23.30 -1.19 22.26
C ASP A 27 23.41 -0.19 23.43
N LEU A 28 22.57 0.85 23.40
CA LEU A 28 22.45 1.83 24.48
C LEU A 28 21.98 1.24 25.82
N ALA A 29 21.23 0.13 25.79
CA ALA A 29 20.75 -0.54 26.99
C ALA A 29 21.84 -1.41 27.63
N VAL A 30 22.74 -1.99 26.83
CA VAL A 30 23.82 -2.87 27.30
C VAL A 30 25.13 -2.12 27.55
N ASP A 31 25.29 -0.91 27.00
CA ASP A 31 26.49 -0.10 27.22
C ASP A 31 26.60 0.36 28.68
N MET A 32 27.52 -0.29 29.39
CA MET A 32 27.85 0.02 30.78
C MET A 32 28.77 1.24 30.92
N THR A 33 29.36 1.72 29.83
CA THR A 33 30.38 2.79 29.84
C THR A 33 29.80 4.20 29.66
N TRP A 34 28.48 4.32 29.56
CA TRP A 34 27.81 5.59 29.28
C TRP A 34 28.04 6.64 30.38
N PRO A 35 28.62 7.81 30.04
CA PRO A 35 29.10 8.81 31.00
C PRO A 35 27.99 9.68 31.62
N GLY A 36 26.77 9.63 31.08
CA GLY A 36 25.62 10.38 31.59
C GLY A 36 24.82 9.65 32.68
N GLY A 37 23.84 10.34 33.27
CA GLY A 37 22.95 9.75 34.28
C GLY A 37 22.05 8.63 33.75
N VAL A 38 21.54 7.80 34.67
CA VAL A 38 20.64 6.68 34.37
C VAL A 38 19.34 7.15 33.67
N VAL A 39 18.81 8.30 34.06
CA VAL A 39 17.57 8.86 33.48
C VAL A 39 17.72 9.18 31.98
N PRO A 40 18.73 9.95 31.52
CA PRO A 40 19.03 10.13 30.10
C PRO A 40 19.15 8.83 29.31
N ARG A 41 19.84 7.83 29.88
CA ARG A 41 20.05 6.53 29.23
C ARG A 41 18.73 5.81 28.97
N ILE A 42 17.86 5.73 30.00
CA ILE A 42 16.53 5.10 29.88
C ILE A 42 15.68 5.83 28.83
N MET A 43 15.67 7.17 28.83
CA MET A 43 14.91 7.95 27.85
C MET A 43 15.38 7.70 26.42
N SER A 44 16.69 7.62 26.19
CA SER A 44 17.25 7.32 24.87
C SER A 44 16.92 5.89 24.41
N VAL A 45 17.05 4.89 25.28
CA VAL A 45 16.68 3.50 24.98
C VAL A 45 15.20 3.41 24.62
N VAL A 46 14.32 3.95 25.46
CA VAL A 46 12.87 3.95 25.23
C VAL A 46 12.52 4.66 23.92
N GLY A 47 13.14 5.81 23.64
CA GLY A 47 12.94 6.55 22.40
C GLY A 47 13.35 5.76 21.16
N CYS A 48 14.56 5.19 21.15
CA CYS A 48 15.07 4.41 20.02
C CYS A 48 14.23 3.14 19.78
N VAL A 49 13.84 2.44 20.85
CA VAL A 49 12.99 1.25 20.74
C VAL A 49 11.59 1.62 20.24
N ALA A 50 10.96 2.66 20.80
CA ALA A 50 9.64 3.11 20.37
C ALA A 50 9.63 3.54 18.89
N VAL A 51 10.64 4.29 18.45
CA VAL A 51 10.79 4.69 17.04
C VAL A 51 11.03 3.48 16.14
N GLY A 52 11.92 2.56 16.55
CA GLY A 52 12.19 1.33 15.79
C GLY A 52 10.94 0.48 15.62
N LEU A 53 10.19 0.26 16.69
CA LEU A 53 8.91 -0.46 16.67
C LEU A 53 7.86 0.25 15.80
N LEU A 54 7.74 1.57 15.91
CA LEU A 54 6.79 2.35 15.10
C LEU A 54 7.11 2.25 13.61
N VAL A 55 8.38 2.35 13.24
CA VAL A 55 8.84 2.23 11.85
C VAL A 55 8.64 0.81 11.33
N LEU A 56 8.95 -0.22 12.11
CA LEU A 56 8.72 -1.61 11.74
C LEU A 56 7.23 -1.93 11.60
N PHE A 57 6.41 -1.48 12.54
CA PHE A 57 4.97 -1.66 12.46
C PHE A 57 4.37 -0.93 11.25
N GLY A 58 4.79 0.32 11.03
CA GLY A 58 4.38 1.09 9.86
C GLY A 58 4.80 0.44 8.54
N THR A 59 6.01 -0.12 8.45
CA THR A 59 6.41 -0.87 7.25
C THR A 59 5.55 -2.09 7.03
N LEU A 60 5.41 -2.96 8.05
CA LEU A 60 4.61 -4.19 8.03
C LEU A 60 3.13 -3.96 7.66
N ALA A 61 2.53 -2.87 8.13
CA ALA A 61 1.14 -2.53 7.85
C ALA A 61 0.88 -2.18 6.37
N PHE A 62 1.89 -1.68 5.64
CA PHE A 62 1.72 -1.18 4.26
C PHE A 62 2.42 -2.03 3.19
N VAL A 63 3.05 -3.17 3.54
CA VAL A 63 4.01 -3.90 2.66
C VAL A 63 3.45 -4.34 1.30
N HIS A 64 2.19 -4.76 1.25
CA HIS A 64 1.67 -5.45 0.08
C HIS A 64 0.33 -4.89 -0.35
N VAL A 65 0.12 -4.70 -1.65
CA VAL A 65 -1.22 -4.68 -2.22
C VAL A 65 -1.33 -5.85 -3.16
N GLU A 66 -2.39 -6.62 -2.99
CA GLU A 66 -2.77 -7.70 -3.88
C GLU A 66 -4.10 -7.31 -4.52
N VAL A 67 -4.12 -7.26 -5.84
CA VAL A 67 -5.32 -7.05 -6.63
C VAL A 67 -5.65 -8.38 -7.30
N LYS A 68 -6.77 -8.96 -6.93
CA LYS A 68 -7.29 -10.20 -7.50
C LYS A 68 -8.54 -9.92 -8.31
N VAL A 69 -8.56 -10.32 -9.57
CA VAL A 69 -9.75 -10.36 -10.42
C VAL A 69 -10.23 -11.80 -10.50
N GLU A 70 -11.36 -12.08 -9.85
CA GLU A 70 -11.96 -13.42 -9.80
C GLU A 70 -13.45 -13.34 -10.15
N ASN A 71 -13.84 -14.17 -11.13
CA ASN A 71 -15.19 -14.22 -11.69
C ASN A 71 -15.66 -12.83 -12.15
N ASP A 72 -16.60 -12.25 -11.41
CA ASP A 72 -17.19 -10.93 -11.68
C ASP A 72 -16.88 -9.93 -10.56
N THR A 73 -15.80 -10.15 -9.81
CA THR A 73 -15.36 -9.27 -8.72
C THR A 73 -13.88 -8.93 -8.83
N LEU A 74 -13.59 -7.64 -8.68
CA LEU A 74 -12.26 -7.14 -8.38
C LEU A 74 -12.13 -6.99 -6.87
N GLU A 75 -11.18 -7.69 -6.30
CA GLU A 75 -10.82 -7.60 -4.90
C GLU A 75 -9.45 -6.94 -4.75
N VAL A 76 -9.41 -5.85 -3.99
CA VAL A 76 -8.18 -5.15 -3.61
C VAL A 76 -7.94 -5.41 -2.13
N ARG A 77 -6.82 -6.07 -1.83
CA ARG A 77 -6.33 -6.33 -0.47
C ARG A 77 -5.06 -5.55 -0.22
N CYS A 78 -4.94 -4.96 0.96
CA CYS A 78 -3.73 -4.26 1.40
C CYS A 78 -3.14 -4.93 2.64
N GLY A 79 -1.83 -4.90 2.79
CA GLY A 79 -1.08 -5.45 3.92
C GLY A 79 -1.12 -6.98 4.03
N HIS A 80 -0.36 -7.51 4.99
CA HIS A 80 -0.40 -8.93 5.39
C HIS A 80 -1.75 -9.31 6.04
N ALA A 81 -2.39 -8.36 6.72
CA ALA A 81 -3.71 -8.54 7.33
C ALA A 81 -4.86 -8.46 6.31
N GLY A 82 -4.58 -8.14 5.04
CA GLY A 82 -5.59 -8.03 3.98
C GLY A 82 -6.56 -6.86 4.12
N VAL A 83 -6.24 -5.87 4.97
CA VAL A 83 -7.04 -4.67 5.22
C VAL A 83 -6.28 -3.38 4.85
N PRO A 84 -6.94 -2.40 4.20
CA PRO A 84 -8.33 -2.39 3.74
C PRO A 84 -8.62 -3.40 2.62
N ARG A 85 -9.78 -4.08 2.74
CA ARG A 85 -10.33 -5.00 1.74
C ARG A 85 -11.44 -4.29 0.98
N ARG A 86 -11.24 -4.02 -0.30
CA ARG A 86 -12.28 -3.45 -1.16
C ARG A 86 -12.69 -4.48 -2.20
N ARG A 87 -13.98 -4.79 -2.25
CA ARG A 87 -14.60 -5.60 -3.32
C ARG A 87 -15.42 -4.68 -4.21
N ILE A 88 -15.21 -4.78 -5.51
CA ILE A 88 -15.89 -4.04 -6.56
C ILE A 88 -16.44 -5.08 -7.55
N HIS A 89 -17.74 -5.10 -7.79
CA HIS A 89 -18.28 -6.00 -8.81
C HIS A 89 -18.00 -5.44 -10.20
N LEU A 90 -17.63 -6.29 -11.16
CA LEU A 90 -17.36 -5.88 -12.53
C LEU A 90 -18.61 -5.30 -13.22
N ARG A 91 -19.82 -5.71 -12.81
CA ARG A 91 -21.08 -5.08 -13.25
C ARG A 91 -21.18 -3.59 -12.90
N ASP A 92 -20.52 -3.17 -11.82
CA ASP A 92 -20.52 -1.77 -11.39
C ASP A 92 -19.43 -0.97 -12.13
N VAL A 93 -18.55 -1.63 -12.89
CA VAL A 93 -17.45 -1.00 -13.62
C VAL A 93 -17.90 -0.66 -15.04
N VAL A 94 -17.86 0.63 -15.36
CA VAL A 94 -18.18 1.14 -16.70
C VAL A 94 -16.95 1.13 -17.60
N HIS A 95 -15.79 1.46 -17.03
CA HIS A 95 -14.55 1.57 -17.77
C HIS A 95 -13.33 1.28 -16.90
N ALA A 96 -12.28 0.75 -17.52
CA ALA A 96 -10.98 0.50 -16.89
C ALA A 96 -9.89 1.17 -17.74
N GLU A 97 -8.99 1.90 -17.09
CA GLU A 97 -7.91 2.66 -17.71
C GLU A 97 -6.57 2.34 -17.03
N HIS A 98 -5.52 2.28 -17.84
CA HIS A 98 -4.15 2.14 -17.35
C HIS A 98 -3.59 3.52 -17.03
N ALA A 99 -3.16 3.73 -15.80
CA ALA A 99 -2.42 4.92 -15.39
C ALA A 99 -0.93 4.57 -15.31
N PRO A 100 -0.10 4.98 -16.28
CA PRO A 100 1.31 4.56 -16.35
C PRO A 100 2.16 5.08 -15.19
N ARG A 101 1.70 6.14 -14.51
CA ARG A 101 2.43 6.72 -13.38
C ARG A 101 1.50 7.38 -12.36
N VAL A 102 1.14 6.62 -11.34
CA VAL A 102 0.55 7.10 -10.10
C VAL A 102 1.66 7.41 -9.11
N THR A 103 1.56 8.55 -8.42
CA THR A 103 2.52 8.93 -7.38
C THR A 103 1.80 9.27 -6.07
N PRO A 104 2.38 8.91 -4.90
CA PRO A 104 1.84 9.31 -3.60
C PRO A 104 1.68 10.82 -3.46
N ARG A 105 2.60 11.60 -4.06
CA ARG A 105 2.57 13.08 -4.00
C ARG A 105 1.31 13.66 -4.63
N HIS A 106 0.82 13.08 -5.73
CA HIS A 106 -0.43 13.51 -6.38
C HIS A 106 -1.70 13.22 -5.55
N TRP A 107 -1.60 12.31 -4.59
CA TRP A 107 -2.68 11.89 -3.70
C TRP A 107 -2.55 12.45 -2.28
N GLY A 108 -1.42 13.09 -1.95
CA GLY A 108 -1.13 13.63 -0.61
C GLY A 108 -0.60 12.59 0.37
N GLY A 109 0.03 11.53 -0.14
CA GLY A 109 0.68 10.49 0.65
C GLY A 109 0.32 9.08 0.18
N TRP A 110 0.72 8.12 1.00
CA TRP A 110 0.50 6.70 0.78
C TRP A 110 -0.79 6.25 1.49
N GLY A 111 -1.27 5.06 1.15
CA GLY A 111 -2.42 4.40 1.75
C GLY A 111 -3.75 4.62 1.00
N TYR A 112 -4.84 4.41 1.73
CA TYR A 112 -6.20 4.63 1.24
C TYR A 112 -6.54 6.13 1.34
N ARG A 113 -6.87 6.75 0.22
CA ARG A 113 -7.13 8.18 0.09
C ARG A 113 -8.44 8.41 -0.64
N TRP A 114 -9.16 9.45 -0.25
CA TRP A 114 -10.32 9.91 -0.99
C TRP A 114 -10.16 11.40 -1.29
N ARG A 115 -10.50 11.80 -2.52
CA ARG A 115 -10.55 13.20 -2.94
C ARG A 115 -11.83 13.45 -3.75
N PRO A 116 -12.53 14.57 -3.55
CA PRO A 116 -13.77 14.88 -4.27
C PRO A 116 -13.60 14.80 -5.80
N GLU A 117 -12.50 15.35 -6.32
CA GLU A 117 -12.24 15.47 -7.76
C GLU A 117 -11.67 14.19 -8.41
N LYS A 118 -11.01 13.33 -7.63
CA LYS A 118 -10.26 12.16 -8.14
C LYS A 118 -10.85 10.82 -7.72
N GLY A 119 -11.83 10.84 -6.81
CA GLY A 119 -12.40 9.65 -6.21
C GLY A 119 -11.50 9.01 -5.16
N THR A 120 -11.59 7.69 -5.06
CA THR A 120 -10.85 6.88 -4.09
C THR A 120 -9.56 6.35 -4.71
N ALA A 121 -8.49 6.30 -3.94
CA ALA A 121 -7.27 5.62 -4.34
C ALA A 121 -6.63 4.80 -3.23
N VAL A 122 -6.01 3.70 -3.66
CA VAL A 122 -5.09 2.90 -2.86
C VAL A 122 -3.71 3.07 -3.49
N VAL A 123 -2.88 3.91 -2.86
CA VAL A 123 -1.54 4.24 -3.37
C VAL A 123 -0.49 3.73 -2.40
N ILE A 124 0.18 2.66 -2.76
CA ILE A 124 1.20 2.03 -1.90
C ILE A 124 2.60 2.05 -2.51
N ARG A 125 2.76 2.63 -3.71
CA ARG A 125 4.06 2.88 -4.33
C ARG A 125 3.92 3.95 -5.42
N ARG A 126 5.05 4.45 -5.89
CA ARG A 126 5.13 5.16 -7.17
C ARG A 126 5.26 4.12 -8.29
N GLY A 127 4.43 4.22 -9.32
CA GLY A 127 4.46 3.27 -10.43
C GLY A 127 3.17 3.28 -11.22
N GLU A 128 2.98 2.26 -12.03
CA GLU A 128 1.74 2.03 -12.77
C GLU A 128 0.55 1.77 -11.82
N GLY A 129 -0.66 1.99 -12.32
CA GLY A 129 -1.88 1.76 -11.59
C GLY A 129 -3.08 1.51 -12.50
N LEU A 130 -4.09 0.87 -11.92
CA LEU A 130 -5.38 0.60 -12.53
C LEU A 130 -6.37 1.67 -12.06
N VAL A 131 -7.03 2.34 -13.00
CA VAL A 131 -8.11 3.29 -12.72
C VAL A 131 -9.42 2.67 -13.20
N LEU A 132 -10.40 2.58 -12.31
CA LEU A 132 -11.74 2.10 -12.61
C LEU A 132 -12.74 3.23 -12.49
N ARG A 133 -13.60 3.33 -13.48
CA ARG A 133 -14.78 4.19 -13.47
C ARG A 133 -15.99 3.36 -13.14
N LEU A 134 -16.65 3.69 -12.05
CA LEU A 134 -17.85 3.01 -11.57
C LEU A 134 -19.12 3.64 -12.18
N GLY A 135 -20.21 2.89 -12.19
CA GLY A 135 -21.51 3.30 -12.75
C GLY A 135 -22.13 4.51 -12.05
N ASP A 136 -21.76 4.75 -10.79
CA ASP A 136 -22.15 5.92 -10.01
C ASP A 136 -21.28 7.16 -10.26
N GLY A 137 -20.40 7.10 -11.26
CA GLY A 137 -19.47 8.18 -11.61
C GLY A 137 -18.21 8.26 -10.75
N ARG A 138 -18.08 7.42 -9.70
CA ARG A 138 -16.89 7.42 -8.85
C ARG A 138 -15.70 6.79 -9.57
N LEU A 139 -14.52 7.35 -9.31
CA LEU A 139 -13.24 6.79 -9.74
C LEU A 139 -12.61 6.00 -8.59
N PHE A 140 -12.02 4.86 -8.92
CA PHE A 140 -11.23 4.05 -8.01
C PHE A 140 -9.86 3.76 -8.63
N THR A 141 -8.79 4.27 -8.02
CA THR A 141 -7.42 4.08 -8.48
C THR A 141 -6.65 3.14 -7.56
N VAL A 142 -5.91 2.18 -8.09
CA VAL A 142 -5.03 1.32 -7.29
C VAL A 142 -3.67 1.16 -7.97
N THR A 143 -2.59 1.29 -7.20
CA THR A 143 -1.24 0.96 -7.69
C THR A 143 -0.99 -0.54 -7.60
N VAL A 144 -0.74 -1.18 -8.72
CA VAL A 144 -0.48 -2.63 -8.86
C VAL A 144 0.62 -2.84 -9.89
N ASP A 145 1.40 -3.91 -9.84
CA ASP A 145 2.29 -4.28 -10.97
C ASP A 145 1.46 -4.88 -12.12
N ASP A 146 1.92 -4.69 -13.36
CA ASP A 146 1.27 -5.17 -14.58
C ASP A 146 -0.19 -4.68 -14.71
N ALA A 147 -0.39 -3.39 -14.42
CA ALA A 147 -1.69 -2.75 -14.45
C ALA A 147 -2.29 -2.75 -15.86
N GLU A 148 -1.45 -2.73 -16.89
CA GLU A 148 -1.88 -2.82 -18.28
C GLU A 148 -2.54 -4.17 -18.59
N ALA A 149 -1.94 -5.30 -18.17
CA ALA A 149 -2.58 -6.61 -18.30
C ALA A 149 -3.89 -6.70 -17.51
N ALA A 150 -3.95 -6.10 -16.32
CA ALA A 150 -5.17 -6.02 -15.53
C ALA A 150 -6.30 -5.32 -16.29
N VAL A 151 -5.99 -4.16 -16.89
CA VAL A 151 -6.95 -3.39 -17.70
C VAL A 151 -7.44 -4.20 -18.89
N HIS A 152 -6.53 -4.87 -19.61
CA HIS A 152 -6.89 -5.73 -20.73
C HIS A 152 -7.86 -6.84 -20.30
N HIS A 153 -7.54 -7.54 -19.20
CA HIS A 153 -8.38 -8.60 -18.66
C HIS A 153 -9.78 -8.10 -18.25
N ILE A 154 -9.84 -6.96 -17.55
CA ILE A 154 -11.11 -6.35 -17.12
C ILE A 154 -11.94 -5.92 -18.33
N ARG A 155 -11.34 -5.27 -19.33
CA ARG A 155 -12.05 -4.85 -20.55
C ARG A 155 -12.64 -6.04 -21.28
N ALA A 156 -11.86 -7.11 -21.48
CA ALA A 156 -12.35 -8.34 -22.11
C ALA A 156 -13.56 -8.93 -21.36
N ARG A 157 -13.52 -8.93 -20.02
CA ARG A 157 -14.63 -9.43 -19.20
C ARG A 157 -15.86 -8.52 -19.27
N LEU A 158 -15.69 -7.20 -19.30
CA LEU A 158 -16.78 -6.24 -19.48
C LEU A 158 -17.48 -6.39 -20.83
N HIS A 159 -16.72 -6.67 -21.90
CA HIS A 159 -17.30 -6.96 -23.21
C HIS A 159 -18.15 -8.24 -23.19
N ALA A 160 -17.65 -9.31 -22.57
CA ALA A 160 -18.40 -10.56 -22.42
C ALA A 160 -19.70 -10.37 -21.62
N LEU A 161 -19.67 -9.60 -20.52
CA LEU A 161 -20.85 -9.32 -19.69
C LEU A 161 -21.91 -8.46 -20.38
N ARG A 162 -21.51 -7.62 -21.35
CA ARG A 162 -22.45 -6.79 -22.13
C ARG A 162 -23.06 -7.53 -23.33
N ALA A 163 -22.43 -8.62 -23.75
CA ALA A 163 -22.87 -9.44 -24.86
C ALA A 163 -23.78 -10.61 -24.43
N ALA A 164 -23.86 -10.88 -23.12
CA ALA A 164 -24.75 -11.86 -22.49
C ALA A 164 -26.05 -11.20 -22.04
#